data_AF-A0A316VAF3-F1
#
_entry.id   AF-A0A316VAF3-F1
#
_cell.length_a   1.000
_cell.length_b   1.000
_cell.length_c   1.000
_cell.angle_alpha   90.00
_cell.angle_beta   90.00
_cell.angle_gamma   90.00
#
_symmetry.space_group_name_H-M   'P 1'
#
loop_
_entity.id
_entity.type
_entity.pdbx_description
1 polymer ?
#
loop_
_entity_poly.entity_id
_entity_poly.type
_entity_poly.pdbx_seq_one_letter_code
_entity_poly.pdbx_strand_id
1 'polypeptide(L)'
;MHVKSIHAYNQVNQPLHLFLSPSSLPPPPNMAPKPQNLKLSEQALQNANAIDSSAARNGRPEKVRLVIGGSAGIPALNELTLSFKNEGFGKDKKSTKLGGVAYEMQPNDKADTALDSFKVAFESPGNIPVTLIHPIPGAIDAKKLPPPDTPPQFAQVCFALPSIRSPSDVQGDNEQKWLELFEVASERSLTLELAILPSEEVREAVEKLLGKAWDQEVAAAKKAGKEDEVNKNGVRIIFDGLASPPLNQNSSQLSRSKDTEAWSDFISRLALHPRVYLKVSPLPLPSVLPAGLTNITRPVDQVASGIPVPGTDLAGGAIRAATDVATRAINATEAATTTTSSDRRDELRNRLRVFLEPALEAFGEERLIWTSYLAAGSATTQAAAQHVNGGKEDDLASLSEPEQWFEAVLSTLQDIGVSQAALDNVFSNNISTVYRM
;
A
#
# COMPACT_ATOMS: atom_id res chain seq x y z
N MET A 1 6.67 -15.81 80.29
CA MET A 1 6.56 -17.17 79.71
C MET A 1 5.43 -17.91 80.39
N HIS A 2 4.28 -18.05 79.73
CA HIS A 2 3.42 -19.26 79.72
C HIS A 2 2.10 -18.94 79.01
N VAL A 3 1.71 -19.90 78.18
CA VAL A 3 0.50 -20.01 77.38
C VAL A 3 -0.74 -20.14 78.29
N LYS A 4 -1.89 -19.60 77.88
CA LYS A 4 -3.18 -20.34 77.93
C LYS A 4 -4.28 -19.71 77.07
N SER A 5 -4.87 -20.61 76.31
CA SER A 5 -6.03 -20.54 75.41
C SER A 5 -7.35 -20.22 76.15
N ILE A 6 -8.38 -19.77 75.42
CA ILE A 6 -9.73 -20.39 75.37
C ILE A 6 -10.58 -19.74 74.25
N HIS A 7 -11.29 -20.62 73.54
CA HIS A 7 -12.27 -20.41 72.47
C HIS A 7 -13.53 -19.60 72.87
N ALA A 8 -14.17 -18.98 71.88
CA ALA A 8 -15.64 -19.01 71.75
C ALA A 8 -16.11 -18.85 70.29
N TYR A 9 -17.04 -19.73 69.92
CA TYR A 9 -17.84 -19.81 68.71
C TYR A 9 -18.82 -18.62 68.56
N ASN A 10 -19.18 -18.27 67.31
CA ASN A 10 -20.55 -17.94 66.85
C ASN A 10 -20.51 -17.68 65.33
N GLN A 11 -21.03 -18.60 64.50
CA GLN A 11 -22.39 -18.65 63.96
C GLN A 11 -22.76 -17.54 62.94
N VAL A 12 -22.89 -18.00 61.70
CA VAL A 12 -23.96 -17.73 60.71
C VAL A 12 -24.29 -16.27 60.38
N ASN A 13 -24.02 -15.87 59.13
CA ASN A 13 -24.97 -15.09 58.34
C ASN A 13 -24.76 -15.31 56.83
N GLN A 14 -25.85 -15.67 56.15
CA GLN A 14 -25.92 -15.83 54.70
C GLN A 14 -25.92 -14.47 53.99
N PRO A 15 -25.45 -14.37 52.74
CA PRO A 15 -25.63 -13.18 51.92
C PRO A 15 -27.03 -13.17 51.27
N LEU A 16 -27.78 -12.10 51.55
CA LEU A 16 -29.00 -11.71 50.86
C LEU A 16 -28.69 -11.35 49.39
N HIS A 17 -29.23 -12.14 48.46
CA HIS A 17 -29.34 -11.78 47.05
C HIS A 17 -30.46 -10.74 46.88
N LEU A 18 -30.07 -9.48 46.65
CA LEU A 18 -30.98 -8.43 46.16
C LEU A 18 -30.92 -8.41 44.63
N PHE A 19 -31.92 -9.02 44.00
CA PHE A 19 -32.26 -8.77 42.61
C PHE A 19 -32.89 -7.37 42.50
N LEU A 20 -32.17 -6.43 41.89
CA LEU A 20 -32.73 -5.17 41.42
C LEU A 20 -33.12 -5.35 39.94
N SER A 21 -34.42 -5.27 39.68
CA SER A 21 -34.96 -5.13 38.32
C SER A 21 -34.52 -3.80 37.70
N PRO A 22 -34.15 -3.75 36.41
CA PRO A 22 -33.70 -2.51 35.79
C PRO A 22 -34.90 -1.60 35.51
N SER A 23 -34.96 -0.47 36.21
CA SER A 23 -35.80 0.66 35.86
C SER A 23 -35.26 1.35 34.60
N SER A 24 -36.19 1.59 33.69
CA SER A 24 -36.15 2.48 32.52
C SER A 24 -35.19 3.67 32.64
N LEU A 25 -34.05 3.58 31.95
CA LEU A 25 -33.27 4.75 31.55
C LEU A 25 -33.89 5.35 30.28
N PRO A 26 -34.00 6.69 30.17
CA PRO A 26 -34.38 7.33 28.92
C PRO A 26 -33.31 7.08 27.85
N PRO A 27 -33.70 6.92 26.57
CA PRO A 27 -32.74 6.67 25.50
C PRO A 27 -31.77 7.85 25.33
N PRO A 28 -30.50 7.61 25.00
CA PRO A 28 -29.55 8.67 24.71
C PRO A 28 -30.00 9.47 23.47
N PRO A 29 -29.77 10.79 23.46
CA PRO A 29 -30.13 11.63 22.31
C PRO A 29 -29.21 11.34 21.12
N ASN A 30 -29.82 11.06 19.97
CA ASN A 30 -29.25 11.08 18.61
C ASN A 30 -27.74 10.78 18.51
N MET A 31 -27.39 9.49 18.53
CA MET A 31 -26.17 9.05 17.88
C MET A 31 -26.34 9.22 16.37
N ALA A 32 -25.40 9.91 15.73
CA ALA A 32 -25.31 10.00 14.28
C ALA A 32 -25.39 8.60 13.66
N PRO A 33 -26.07 8.42 12.52
CA PRO A 33 -26.17 7.11 11.89
C PRO A 33 -24.77 6.56 11.61
N LYS A 34 -24.50 5.34 12.08
CA LYS A 34 -23.32 4.57 11.67
C LYS A 34 -23.26 4.58 10.14
N PRO A 35 -22.09 4.80 9.51
CA PRO A 35 -21.96 4.66 8.07
C PRO A 35 -22.42 3.25 7.69
N GLN A 36 -23.45 3.17 6.86
CA GLN A 36 -23.87 1.91 6.27
C GLN A 36 -22.69 1.38 5.46
N ASN A 37 -22.24 0.17 5.76
CA ASN A 37 -21.37 -0.59 4.87
C ASN A 37 -21.99 -0.52 3.48
N LEU A 38 -21.27 0.10 2.54
CA LEU A 38 -21.65 0.20 1.15
C LEU A 38 -21.77 -1.22 0.60
N LYS A 39 -22.98 -1.77 0.58
CA LYS A 39 -23.26 -2.94 -0.27
C LYS A 39 -22.87 -2.51 -1.68
N LEU A 40 -22.00 -3.29 -2.34
CA LEU A 40 -21.80 -3.23 -3.78
C LEU A 40 -23.15 -2.98 -4.44
N SER A 41 -23.32 -1.80 -5.04
CA SER A 41 -24.64 -1.36 -5.51
C SER A 41 -25.20 -2.41 -6.47
N GLU A 42 -26.51 -2.70 -6.41
CA GLU A 42 -27.17 -3.56 -7.42
C GLU A 42 -26.89 -3.07 -8.85
N GLN A 43 -26.54 -1.80 -9.00
CA GLN A 43 -26.07 -1.16 -10.23
C GLN A 43 -24.73 -1.73 -10.73
N ALA A 44 -23.78 -2.06 -9.85
CA ALA A 44 -22.53 -2.74 -10.23
C ALA A 44 -22.80 -4.17 -10.73
N LEU A 45 -23.74 -4.88 -10.09
CA LEU A 45 -24.17 -6.23 -10.52
C LEU A 45 -25.00 -6.20 -11.83
N GLN A 46 -25.78 -5.14 -12.06
CA GLN A 46 -26.53 -4.96 -13.30
C GLN A 46 -25.64 -4.52 -14.47
N ASN A 47 -24.62 -3.68 -14.22
CA ASN A 47 -23.65 -3.26 -15.22
C ASN A 47 -22.75 -4.41 -15.71
N ALA A 48 -22.48 -5.41 -14.87
CA ALA A 48 -21.78 -6.63 -15.29
C ALA A 48 -22.57 -7.45 -16.34
N ASN A 49 -23.91 -7.36 -16.34
CA ASN A 49 -24.77 -8.06 -17.29
C ASN A 49 -25.15 -7.21 -18.51
N ALA A 50 -24.79 -5.92 -18.55
CA ALA A 50 -25.13 -4.98 -19.60
C ALA A 50 -23.90 -4.54 -20.42
N ILE A 51 -22.94 -5.43 -20.64
CA ILE A 51 -21.80 -5.16 -21.54
C ILE A 51 -22.30 -5.20 -22.98
N ASP A 52 -22.64 -4.01 -23.46
CA ASP A 52 -23.01 -3.73 -24.84
C ASP A 52 -21.85 -4.07 -25.79
N SER A 53 -22.14 -4.88 -26.80
CA SER A 53 -21.18 -5.64 -27.62
C SER A 53 -20.52 -4.84 -28.74
N SER A 54 -20.58 -3.50 -28.70
CA SER A 54 -20.18 -2.64 -29.84
C SER A 54 -18.91 -1.82 -29.64
N ALA A 55 -18.23 -1.92 -28.50
CA ALA A 55 -16.83 -1.50 -28.37
C ALA A 55 -16.14 -2.32 -27.28
N ALA A 56 -15.70 -3.53 -27.62
CA ALA A 56 -14.79 -4.30 -26.80
C ALA A 56 -13.45 -3.56 -26.70
N ARG A 57 -13.37 -2.55 -25.81
CA ARG A 57 -12.08 -2.11 -25.27
C ARG A 57 -11.48 -3.38 -24.66
N ASN A 58 -10.22 -3.68 -24.97
CA ASN A 58 -9.54 -4.95 -24.66
C ASN A 58 -9.38 -5.24 -23.14
N GLY A 59 -10.18 -4.63 -22.27
CA GLY A 59 -10.11 -4.72 -20.81
C GLY A 59 -8.88 -4.04 -20.22
N ARG A 60 -8.15 -3.22 -20.98
CA ARG A 60 -6.87 -2.63 -20.55
C ARG A 60 -7.02 -1.14 -20.28
N PRO A 61 -6.39 -0.60 -19.23
CA PRO A 61 -6.41 0.84 -18.98
C PRO A 61 -5.75 1.60 -20.13
N GLU A 62 -6.28 2.79 -20.47
CA GLU A 62 -5.75 3.63 -21.55
C GLU A 62 -4.37 4.18 -21.17
N LYS A 63 -4.20 4.53 -19.90
CA LYS A 63 -2.97 5.08 -19.34
C LYS A 63 -2.57 4.34 -18.07
N VAL A 64 -1.26 4.17 -17.88
CA VAL A 64 -0.67 3.77 -16.61
C VAL A 64 0.17 4.92 -16.07
N ARG A 65 0.04 5.23 -14.77
CA ARG A 65 1.00 6.08 -14.07
C ARG A 65 1.88 5.19 -13.22
N LEU A 66 3.19 5.29 -13.42
CA LEU A 66 4.14 4.39 -12.77
C LEU A 66 4.65 5.01 -11.49
N VAL A 67 4.22 4.50 -10.35
CA VAL A 67 4.92 4.74 -9.09
C VAL A 67 6.03 3.69 -9.00
N ILE A 68 7.29 4.12 -9.07
CA ILE A 68 8.46 3.24 -9.05
C ILE A 68 9.30 3.58 -7.82
N GLY A 69 9.36 2.61 -6.90
CA GLY A 69 10.39 2.55 -5.87
C GLY A 69 11.39 1.42 -6.13
N GLY A 70 12.32 1.19 -5.21
CA GLY A 70 13.29 0.09 -5.30
C GLY A 70 14.73 0.57 -5.17
N SER A 71 15.67 -0.17 -5.75
CA SER A 71 17.12 0.13 -5.68
C SER A 71 17.72 0.59 -7.01
N ALA A 72 16.93 0.62 -8.08
CA ALA A 72 17.37 1.14 -9.36
C ALA A 72 17.61 2.65 -9.28
N GLY A 73 18.76 3.10 -9.79
CA GLY A 73 19.09 4.52 -9.89
C GLY A 73 18.32 5.22 -11.01
N ILE A 74 18.34 6.55 -10.98
CA ILE A 74 17.64 7.42 -11.94
C ILE A 74 17.91 7.06 -13.42
N PRO A 75 19.14 6.72 -13.87
CA PRO A 75 19.39 6.39 -15.29
C PRO A 75 18.59 5.19 -15.79
N ALA A 76 18.52 4.12 -14.99
CA ALA A 76 17.76 2.90 -15.29
C ALA A 76 16.27 3.20 -15.43
N LEU A 77 15.75 4.02 -14.52
CA LEU A 77 14.36 4.43 -14.54
C LEU A 77 14.04 5.33 -15.74
N ASN A 78 14.93 6.26 -16.08
CA ASN A 78 14.76 7.12 -17.26
C ASN A 78 14.77 6.30 -18.56
N GLU A 79 15.67 5.32 -18.70
CA GLU A 79 15.69 4.42 -19.86
C GLU A 79 14.38 3.62 -19.98
N LEU A 80 13.94 3.02 -18.88
CA LEU A 80 12.71 2.23 -18.84
C LEU A 80 11.49 3.08 -19.21
N THR A 81 11.38 4.29 -18.65
CA THR A 81 10.25 5.21 -18.92
C THR A 81 10.28 5.77 -20.34
N LEU A 82 11.46 5.98 -20.94
CA LEU A 82 11.59 6.29 -22.37
C LEU A 82 11.10 5.14 -23.25
N SER A 83 11.48 3.89 -22.94
CA SER A 83 10.99 2.72 -23.68
C SER A 83 9.46 2.63 -23.57
N PHE A 84 8.89 2.71 -22.37
CA PHE A 84 7.44 2.67 -22.18
C PHE A 84 6.69 3.83 -22.84
N LYS A 85 7.30 5.01 -22.92
CA LYS A 85 6.73 6.12 -23.67
C LYS A 85 6.67 5.81 -25.17
N ASN A 86 7.75 5.29 -25.74
CA ASN A 86 7.90 5.10 -27.19
C ASN A 86 7.15 3.85 -27.68
N GLU A 87 7.22 2.77 -26.92
CA GLU A 87 6.68 1.47 -27.29
C GLU A 87 5.28 1.26 -26.67
N GLY A 88 5.06 1.82 -25.47
CA GLY A 88 3.91 1.60 -24.59
C GLY A 88 4.12 0.47 -23.58
N PHE A 89 3.07 0.08 -22.85
CA PHE A 89 3.22 -0.69 -21.60
C PHE A 89 2.39 -1.98 -21.55
N GLY A 90 3.01 -3.05 -21.03
CA GLY A 90 2.43 -4.38 -20.88
C GLY A 90 2.49 -5.24 -22.15
N LYS A 91 1.71 -6.32 -22.19
CA LYS A 91 1.67 -7.27 -23.33
C LYS A 91 1.26 -6.62 -24.63
N ASP A 92 0.20 -5.82 -24.58
CA ASP A 92 -0.25 -5.01 -25.71
C ASP A 92 0.33 -3.61 -25.57
N LYS A 93 1.60 -3.49 -25.96
CA LYS A 93 2.36 -2.24 -25.92
C LYS A 93 1.60 -1.07 -26.59
N LYS A 94 0.66 -1.32 -27.52
CA LYS A 94 -0.09 -0.24 -28.16
C LYS A 94 -1.29 0.26 -27.36
N SER A 95 -1.86 -0.56 -26.47
CA SER A 95 -3.12 -0.24 -25.78
C SER A 95 -2.97 0.70 -24.59
N THR A 96 -1.83 0.64 -23.90
CA THR A 96 -1.63 1.32 -22.62
C THR A 96 -0.41 2.23 -22.71
N LYS A 97 -0.62 3.52 -22.44
CA LYS A 97 0.42 4.56 -22.53
C LYS A 97 0.89 5.02 -21.16
N LEU A 98 2.15 5.44 -21.08
CA LEU A 98 2.69 6.06 -19.87
C LEU A 98 2.08 7.46 -19.69
N GLY A 99 1.43 7.71 -18.55
CA GLY A 99 0.75 8.97 -18.23
C GLY A 99 1.42 9.81 -17.15
N GLY A 100 2.44 9.29 -16.46
CA GLY A 100 3.11 9.95 -15.34
C GLY A 100 4.04 8.99 -14.59
N VAL A 101 4.99 9.54 -13.84
CA VAL A 101 5.95 8.78 -13.03
C VAL A 101 6.02 9.37 -11.62
N ALA A 102 5.86 8.56 -10.58
CA ALA A 102 6.31 8.91 -9.23
C ALA A 102 7.57 8.12 -8.93
N TYR A 103 8.62 8.80 -8.47
CA TYR A 103 9.91 8.18 -8.17
C TYR A 103 10.20 8.23 -6.66
N GLU A 104 10.35 7.06 -6.04
CA GLU A 104 10.90 6.98 -4.67
C GLU A 104 12.41 7.16 -4.70
N MET A 105 12.86 8.32 -4.20
CA MET A 105 14.25 8.71 -4.21
C MET A 105 15.09 7.78 -3.33
N GLN A 106 16.31 7.48 -3.78
CA GLN A 106 17.29 6.84 -2.91
C GLN A 106 17.72 7.83 -1.81
N PRO A 107 18.23 7.33 -0.67
CA PRO A 107 18.62 8.20 0.45
C PRO A 107 19.67 9.26 0.12
N ASN A 108 20.51 8.98 -0.88
CA ASN A 108 21.61 9.85 -1.30
C ASN A 108 21.27 10.69 -2.53
N ASP A 109 20.07 10.54 -3.11
CA ASP A 109 19.67 11.32 -4.27
C ASP A 109 19.38 12.77 -3.86
N LYS A 110 19.72 13.71 -4.73
CA LYS A 110 19.32 15.11 -4.61
C LYS A 110 18.12 15.36 -5.51
N ALA A 111 17.10 16.04 -5.00
CA ALA A 111 15.85 16.27 -5.71
C ALA A 111 16.06 16.97 -7.07
N ASP A 112 16.85 18.04 -7.09
CA ASP A 112 17.14 18.79 -8.33
C ASP A 112 17.85 17.92 -9.37
N THR A 113 18.88 17.17 -8.94
CA THR A 113 19.62 16.25 -9.82
C THR A 113 18.74 15.11 -10.32
N ALA A 114 17.84 14.60 -9.49
CA ALA A 114 16.89 13.57 -9.89
C ALA A 114 15.95 14.09 -10.98
N LEU A 115 15.36 15.27 -10.78
CA LEU A 115 14.45 15.90 -11.75
C LEU A 115 15.15 16.19 -13.08
N ASP A 116 16.31 16.85 -13.06
CA ASP A 116 17.08 17.18 -14.27
C ASP A 116 17.49 15.93 -15.09
N SER A 117 17.60 14.77 -14.42
CA SER A 117 17.97 13.51 -15.04
C SER A 117 16.80 12.77 -15.71
N PHE A 118 15.55 13.14 -15.42
CA PHE A 118 14.36 12.59 -16.10
C PHE A 118 14.14 13.28 -17.44
N LYS A 119 14.87 12.83 -18.47
CA LYS A 119 14.68 13.28 -19.87
C LYS A 119 13.24 13.12 -20.36
N VAL A 120 12.51 12.15 -19.82
CA VAL A 120 11.07 11.94 -20.08
C VAL A 120 10.22 13.18 -19.77
N ALA A 121 10.61 13.99 -18.79
CA ALA A 121 9.91 15.23 -18.43
C ALA A 121 10.19 16.40 -19.37
N PHE A 122 11.36 16.44 -20.02
CA PHE A 122 11.85 17.62 -20.75
C PHE A 122 11.98 17.41 -22.27
N GLU A 123 12.20 16.19 -22.75
CA GLU A 123 12.51 15.89 -24.16
C GLU A 123 11.28 15.37 -24.94
N SER A 124 10.07 15.41 -24.37
CA SER A 124 8.83 14.90 -24.99
C SER A 124 7.90 16.00 -25.51
N PRO A 125 7.29 15.84 -26.69
CA PRO A 125 5.99 16.45 -26.96
C PRO A 125 5.01 15.96 -25.88
N GLY A 126 4.56 16.85 -25.00
CA GLY A 126 3.56 16.53 -23.97
C GLY A 126 4.06 16.22 -22.55
N ASN A 127 5.33 16.48 -22.21
CA ASN A 127 5.93 16.44 -20.86
C ASN A 127 5.26 15.46 -19.87
N ILE A 128 5.79 14.24 -19.74
CA ILE A 128 5.23 13.28 -18.77
C ILE A 128 5.51 13.81 -17.35
N PRO A 129 4.47 13.99 -16.50
CA PRO A 129 4.65 14.53 -15.17
C PRO A 129 5.49 13.59 -14.29
N VAL A 130 6.37 14.19 -13.49
CA VAL A 130 7.22 13.48 -12.53
C VAL A 130 6.96 14.01 -11.12
N THR A 131 6.61 13.11 -10.20
CA THR A 131 6.52 13.38 -8.76
C THR A 131 7.69 12.71 -8.05
N LEU A 132 8.34 13.40 -7.12
CA LEU A 132 9.37 12.79 -6.27
C LEU A 132 8.76 12.37 -4.92
N ILE A 133 9.11 11.17 -4.46
CA ILE A 133 8.79 10.68 -3.12
C ILE A 133 10.10 10.71 -2.32
N HIS A 134 10.22 11.69 -1.43
CA HIS A 134 11.41 11.93 -0.63
C HIS A 134 11.38 11.05 0.64
N PRO A 135 12.38 10.21 0.90
CA PRO A 135 12.45 9.47 2.15
C PRO A 135 12.75 10.41 3.31
N ILE A 136 12.01 10.29 4.42
CA ILE A 136 12.30 10.97 5.68
C ILE A 136 12.93 9.96 6.63
N PRO A 137 14.27 9.84 6.69
CA PRO A 137 14.91 8.82 7.51
C PRO A 137 14.86 9.15 9.01
N GLY A 138 14.94 8.10 9.82
CA GLY A 138 15.12 8.18 11.27
C GLY A 138 13.84 8.53 12.03
N ALA A 139 13.99 9.18 13.20
CA ALA A 139 12.85 9.49 14.07
C ALA A 139 11.83 10.43 13.40
N ILE A 140 10.56 10.23 13.72
CA ILE A 140 9.45 11.07 13.26
C ILE A 140 9.57 12.47 13.86
N ASP A 141 9.58 13.48 13.00
CA ASP A 141 9.68 14.89 13.37
C ASP A 141 9.05 15.75 12.27
N ALA A 142 8.05 16.56 12.63
CA ALA A 142 7.37 17.48 11.71
C ALA A 142 8.31 18.51 11.09
N LYS A 143 9.44 18.84 11.76
CA LYS A 143 10.46 19.76 11.26
C LYS A 143 11.21 19.22 10.04
N LYS A 144 11.14 17.91 9.78
CA LYS A 144 11.70 17.29 8.57
C LYS A 144 10.84 17.48 7.33
N LEU A 145 9.58 17.92 7.48
CA LEU A 145 8.73 18.28 6.36
C LEU A 145 9.14 19.65 5.80
N PRO A 146 9.29 19.81 4.48
CA PRO A 146 9.70 21.08 3.90
C PRO A 146 8.64 22.16 4.15
N PRO A 147 9.05 23.43 4.25
CA PRO A 147 8.12 24.53 4.45
C PRO A 147 7.10 24.65 3.29
N PRO A 148 5.93 25.28 3.53
CA PRO A 148 4.80 25.33 2.59
C PRO A 148 5.13 25.79 1.16
N ASP A 149 6.14 26.65 0.98
CA ASP A 149 6.47 27.30 -0.29
C ASP A 149 7.66 26.67 -1.04
N THR A 150 8.08 25.46 -0.67
CA THR A 150 9.31 24.84 -1.19
C THR A 150 9.15 23.73 -2.25
N PRO A 151 8.00 23.48 -2.91
CA PRO A 151 8.05 22.55 -4.04
C PRO A 151 8.91 23.17 -5.15
N PRO A 152 9.83 22.42 -5.78
CA PRO A 152 10.47 22.89 -7.01
C PRO A 152 9.39 23.35 -7.99
N GLN A 153 9.62 24.43 -8.74
CA GLN A 153 8.63 24.99 -9.68
C GLN A 153 8.05 23.97 -10.68
N PHE A 154 8.74 22.83 -10.85
CA PHE A 154 8.45 21.78 -11.83
C PHE A 154 8.19 20.40 -11.19
N ALA A 155 8.08 20.29 -9.87
CA ALA A 155 7.86 19.00 -9.23
C ALA A 155 7.00 19.07 -7.97
N GLN A 156 6.25 17.99 -7.75
CA GLN A 156 5.57 17.77 -6.49
C GLN A 156 6.36 16.80 -5.65
N VAL A 157 6.31 17.01 -4.34
CA VAL A 157 7.06 16.23 -3.36
C VAL A 157 6.08 15.52 -2.45
N CYS A 158 6.19 14.21 -2.41
CA CYS A 158 5.55 13.32 -1.45
C CYS A 158 6.61 12.79 -0.49
N PHE A 159 6.22 12.22 0.65
CA PHE A 159 7.19 11.78 1.66
C PHE A 159 7.00 10.32 2.03
N ALA A 160 8.07 9.53 1.92
CA ALA A 160 8.11 8.19 2.46
C ALA A 160 8.56 8.23 3.92
N LEU A 161 7.71 7.77 4.83
CA LEU A 161 7.99 7.68 6.26
C LEU A 161 8.59 6.32 6.63
N PRO A 162 9.36 6.24 7.74
CA PRO A 162 9.88 4.98 8.26
C PRO A 162 8.76 3.97 8.51
N SER A 163 9.04 2.68 8.27
CA SER A 163 8.09 1.62 8.56
C SER A 163 7.78 1.53 10.06
N ILE A 164 6.51 1.33 10.39
CA ILE A 164 6.03 1.11 11.76
C ILE A 164 6.19 -0.38 12.06
N ARG A 165 7.14 -0.71 12.93
CA ARG A 165 7.59 -2.08 13.22
C ARG A 165 7.03 -2.61 14.53
N SER A 166 6.63 -1.72 15.42
CA SER A 166 6.12 -2.03 16.74
C SER A 166 5.08 -0.99 17.18
N PRO A 167 4.19 -1.33 18.14
CA PRO A 167 3.28 -0.34 18.72
C PRO A 167 4.00 0.88 19.30
N SER A 168 5.20 0.70 19.87
CA SER A 168 6.02 1.80 20.43
C SER A 168 6.49 2.82 19.41
N ASP A 169 6.49 2.50 18.11
CA ASP A 169 6.86 3.47 17.07
C ASP A 169 5.79 4.57 16.91
N VAL A 170 4.56 4.31 17.34
CA VAL A 170 3.41 5.23 17.24
C VAL A 170 2.72 5.54 18.57
N GLN A 171 3.09 4.86 19.66
CA GLN A 171 2.53 5.04 21.00
C GLN A 171 3.51 5.73 21.96
N GLY A 172 3.01 6.09 23.16
CA GLY A 172 3.81 6.74 24.20
C GLY A 172 4.35 8.09 23.74
N ASP A 173 5.64 8.34 23.93
CA ASP A 173 6.31 9.59 23.56
C ASP A 173 6.30 9.88 22.06
N ASN A 174 6.03 8.87 21.22
CA ASN A 174 5.97 9.04 19.77
C ASN A 174 4.57 9.42 19.27
N GLU A 175 3.51 9.15 20.04
CA GLU A 175 2.13 9.43 19.61
C GLU A 175 1.95 10.91 19.29
N GLN A 176 2.40 11.80 20.19
CA GLN A 176 2.29 13.25 19.99
C GLN A 176 3.09 13.74 18.78
N LYS A 177 4.25 13.13 18.48
CA LYS A 177 5.07 13.50 17.33
C LYS A 177 4.40 13.12 16.01
N TRP A 178 3.72 11.98 15.98
CA TRP A 178 2.93 11.57 14.83
C TRP A 178 1.71 12.47 14.62
N LEU A 179 1.01 12.83 15.70
CA LEU A 179 -0.12 13.76 15.64
C LEU A 179 0.32 15.13 15.11
N GLU A 180 1.43 15.69 15.62
CA GLU A 180 2.02 16.94 15.11
C GLU A 180 2.45 16.82 13.65
N LEU A 181 3.06 15.68 13.25
CA LEU A 181 3.41 15.42 11.86
C LEU A 181 2.17 15.44 10.95
N PHE A 182 1.09 14.78 11.35
CA PHE A 182 -0.15 14.73 10.56
C PHE A 182 -0.86 16.08 10.51
N GLU A 183 -0.86 16.84 11.59
CA GLU A 183 -1.38 18.21 11.62
C GLU A 183 -0.63 19.10 10.61
N VAL A 184 0.70 19.16 10.70
CA VAL A 184 1.55 19.95 9.79
C VAL A 184 1.41 19.47 8.34
N ALA A 185 1.37 18.16 8.12
CA ALA A 185 1.17 17.59 6.79
C ALA A 185 -0.23 17.94 6.25
N SER A 186 -1.24 18.03 7.11
CA SER A 186 -2.59 18.36 6.70
C SER A 186 -2.75 19.83 6.32
N GLU A 187 -2.21 20.74 7.14
CA GLU A 187 -2.16 22.18 6.82
C GLU A 187 -1.51 22.45 5.46
N ARG A 188 -0.49 21.67 5.12
CA ARG A 188 0.25 21.76 3.86
C ARG A 188 -0.32 20.84 2.76
N SER A 189 -1.36 20.07 3.09
CA SER A 189 -2.00 19.08 2.23
C SER A 189 -1.04 18.09 1.55
N LEU A 190 -0.01 17.66 2.29
CA LEU A 190 1.04 16.76 1.81
C LEU A 190 0.54 15.33 1.61
N THR A 191 1.32 14.54 0.88
CA THR A 191 1.11 13.09 0.73
C THR A 191 2.21 12.34 1.46
N LEU A 192 1.82 11.43 2.35
CA LEU A 192 2.70 10.61 3.18
C LEU A 192 2.52 9.12 2.82
N GLU A 193 3.61 8.42 2.52
CA GLU A 193 3.62 6.97 2.37
C GLU A 193 4.12 6.27 3.64
N LEU A 194 3.32 5.36 4.17
CA LEU A 194 3.61 4.57 5.36
C LEU A 194 3.67 3.08 4.99
N ALA A 195 4.50 2.35 5.70
CA ALA A 195 4.51 0.88 5.68
C ALA A 195 4.42 0.37 7.12
N ILE A 196 3.81 -0.80 7.30
CA ILE A 196 3.61 -1.43 8.60
C ILE A 196 4.08 -2.88 8.55
N LEU A 197 4.46 -3.45 9.70
CA LEU A 197 4.73 -4.88 9.81
C LEU A 197 3.44 -5.69 10.00
N PRO A 198 3.43 -6.99 9.63
CA PRO A 198 2.26 -7.86 9.76
C PRO A 198 2.05 -8.29 11.22
N SER A 199 1.63 -7.36 12.07
CA SER A 199 1.29 -7.58 13.49
C SER A 199 -0.05 -6.94 13.80
N GLU A 200 -0.90 -7.66 14.53
CA GLU A 200 -2.22 -7.15 14.95
C GLU A 200 -2.07 -5.96 15.89
N GLU A 201 -1.10 -6.00 16.80
CA GLU A 201 -0.81 -4.92 17.75
C GLU A 201 -0.34 -3.65 17.02
N VAL A 202 0.45 -3.80 15.95
CA VAL A 202 0.85 -2.67 15.09
C VAL A 202 -0.36 -2.08 14.37
N ARG A 203 -1.23 -2.92 13.80
CA ARG A 203 -2.44 -2.50 13.10
C ARG A 203 -3.40 -1.73 14.01
N GLU A 204 -3.64 -2.23 15.22
CA GLU A 204 -4.46 -1.56 16.23
C GLU A 204 -3.86 -0.21 16.65
N ALA A 205 -2.54 -0.16 16.87
CA ALA A 205 -1.85 1.07 17.24
C ALA A 205 -1.96 2.14 16.15
N VAL A 206 -1.83 1.74 14.89
CA VAL A 206 -1.97 2.61 13.71
C VAL A 206 -3.40 3.13 13.57
N GLU A 207 -4.41 2.26 13.67
CA GLU A 207 -5.81 2.69 13.60
C GLU A 207 -6.14 3.70 14.69
N LYS A 208 -5.71 3.44 15.94
CA LYS A 208 -5.93 4.36 17.06
C LYS A 208 -5.27 5.72 16.81
N LEU A 209 -4.05 5.73 16.27
CA LEU A 209 -3.34 6.96 15.90
C LEU A 209 -4.11 7.74 14.82
N LEU A 210 -4.56 7.06 13.75
CA LEU A 210 -5.32 7.68 12.67
C LEU A 210 -6.67 8.23 13.13
N GLY A 211 -7.36 7.50 14.02
CA GLY A 211 -8.60 7.96 14.65
C GLY A 211 -8.39 9.26 15.43
N LYS A 212 -7.36 9.31 16.28
CA LYS A 212 -7.01 10.52 17.03
C LYS A 212 -6.64 11.69 16.12
N ALA A 213 -5.85 11.45 15.08
CA ALA A 213 -5.44 12.48 14.13
C ALA A 213 -6.66 13.07 13.40
N TRP A 214 -7.58 12.21 12.97
CA TRP A 214 -8.82 12.61 12.33
C TRP A 214 -9.72 13.43 13.27
N ASP A 215 -9.91 12.98 14.51
CA ASP A 215 -10.72 13.69 15.51
C ASP A 215 -10.17 15.09 15.80
N GLN A 216 -8.84 15.23 15.93
CA GLN A 216 -8.18 16.52 16.13
C GLN A 216 -8.43 17.46 14.94
N GLU A 217 -8.31 16.94 13.73
CA GLU A 217 -8.52 17.71 12.52
C GLU A 217 -9.97 18.18 12.35
N VAL A 218 -10.94 17.28 12.57
CA VAL A 218 -12.37 17.62 12.53
C VAL A 218 -12.69 18.67 13.59
N ALA A 219 -12.15 18.54 14.81
CA ALA A 219 -12.35 19.52 15.87
C ALA A 219 -11.74 20.90 15.51
N ALA A 220 -10.55 20.91 14.90
CA ALA A 220 -9.89 22.14 14.44
C ALA A 220 -10.70 22.82 13.32
N ALA A 221 -11.16 22.07 12.33
CA ALA A 221 -11.95 22.60 11.23
C ALA A 221 -13.32 23.11 11.68
N LYS A 222 -13.98 22.42 12.61
CA LYS A 222 -15.20 22.88 13.28
C LYS A 222 -14.98 24.22 13.98
N LYS A 223 -13.89 24.35 14.73
CA LYS A 223 -13.52 25.61 15.39
C LYS A 223 -13.24 26.74 14.39
N ALA A 224 -12.72 26.42 13.21
CA ALA A 224 -12.45 27.37 12.13
C ALA A 224 -13.66 27.65 11.22
N GLY A 225 -14.80 26.96 11.40
CA GLY A 225 -15.98 27.08 10.53
C GLY A 225 -15.78 26.48 9.13
N LYS A 226 -14.89 25.49 8.99
CA LYS A 226 -14.47 24.88 7.72
C LYS A 226 -14.76 23.38 7.65
N GLU A 227 -15.85 22.91 8.28
CA GLU A 227 -16.20 21.48 8.34
C GLU A 227 -16.29 20.85 6.93
N ASP A 228 -16.81 21.59 5.95
CA ASP A 228 -16.95 21.14 4.55
C ASP A 228 -15.61 20.96 3.81
N GLU A 229 -14.52 21.55 4.32
CA GLU A 229 -13.19 21.47 3.70
C GLU A 229 -12.39 20.26 4.19
N VAL A 230 -12.75 19.65 5.33
CA VAL A 230 -11.98 18.53 5.92
C VAL A 230 -11.89 17.36 4.95
N ASN A 231 -12.94 17.02 4.22
CA ASN A 231 -12.84 15.90 3.28
C ASN A 231 -12.09 16.24 1.98
N LYS A 232 -11.87 17.53 1.68
CA LYS A 232 -11.32 18.00 0.38
C LYS A 232 -9.85 18.40 0.47
N ASN A 233 -9.49 19.04 1.58
CA ASN A 233 -8.17 19.58 1.84
C ASN A 233 -7.55 18.80 2.99
N GLY A 234 -6.24 18.54 2.91
CA GLY A 234 -5.51 17.91 3.99
C GLY A 234 -4.55 16.80 3.57
N VAL A 235 -4.03 16.09 4.58
CA VAL A 235 -2.99 15.07 4.39
C VAL A 235 -3.57 13.86 3.68
N ARG A 236 -2.85 13.35 2.68
CA ARG A 236 -3.15 12.06 2.05
C ARG A 236 -2.19 11.02 2.60
N ILE A 237 -2.72 9.89 3.05
CA ILE A 237 -1.95 8.83 3.70
C ILE A 237 -2.04 7.60 2.81
N ILE A 238 -0.90 7.11 2.34
CA ILE A 238 -0.82 5.92 1.49
C ILE A 238 -0.21 4.79 2.31
N PHE A 239 -0.90 3.65 2.41
CA PHE A 239 -0.31 2.44 2.97
C PHE A 239 0.29 1.58 1.88
N ASP A 240 1.60 1.34 1.99
CA ASP A 240 2.36 0.49 1.08
C ASP A 240 2.06 -1.01 1.28
N GLY A 241 2.30 -1.82 0.25
CA GLY A 241 2.28 -3.29 0.33
C GLY A 241 0.97 -3.86 0.84
N LEU A 242 -0.18 -3.31 0.42
CA LEU A 242 -1.52 -3.70 0.89
C LEU A 242 -1.64 -3.68 2.43
N ALA A 243 -0.92 -2.75 3.08
CA ALA A 243 -0.84 -2.66 4.53
C ALA A 243 -0.43 -3.99 5.20
N SER A 244 0.51 -4.68 4.56
CA SER A 244 1.18 -5.90 5.05
C SER A 244 0.22 -7.07 5.35
N PRO A 245 -0.37 -7.71 4.32
CA PRO A 245 -1.14 -8.95 4.47
C PRO A 245 -0.25 -10.12 4.92
N PRO A 246 -0.84 -11.23 5.39
CA PRO A 246 -0.09 -12.47 5.63
C PRO A 246 0.41 -13.08 4.32
N LEU A 247 1.72 -13.32 4.18
CA LEU A 247 2.35 -13.77 2.92
C LEU A 247 2.90 -15.21 2.96
N ASN A 248 2.93 -15.82 4.14
CA ASN A 248 3.59 -17.11 4.42
C ASN A 248 2.74 -18.34 4.05
N GLN A 249 1.55 -18.14 3.50
CA GLN A 249 0.57 -19.18 3.20
C GLN A 249 0.23 -19.22 1.70
N ASN A 250 -0.18 -20.39 1.20
CA ASN A 250 -0.71 -20.51 -0.17
C ASN A 250 -2.17 -20.01 -0.27
N SER A 251 -2.69 -19.84 -1.49
CA SER A 251 -4.04 -19.32 -1.72
C SER A 251 -5.15 -20.07 -0.96
N SER A 252 -5.06 -21.41 -0.94
CA SER A 252 -6.01 -22.28 -0.25
C SER A 252 -5.95 -22.18 1.28
N GLN A 253 -4.77 -21.88 1.84
CA GLN A 253 -4.57 -21.62 3.26
C GLN A 253 -5.02 -20.21 3.65
N LEU A 254 -4.67 -19.20 2.84
CA LEU A 254 -5.03 -17.80 3.07
C LEU A 254 -6.54 -17.61 3.16
N SER A 255 -7.30 -18.22 2.24
CA SER A 255 -8.77 -18.13 2.24
C SER A 255 -9.46 -18.72 3.49
N ARG A 256 -8.73 -19.46 4.33
CA ARG A 256 -9.24 -20.06 5.57
C ARG A 256 -8.51 -19.54 6.82
N SER A 257 -7.62 -18.57 6.65
CA SER A 257 -6.69 -18.12 7.68
C SER A 257 -7.31 -17.00 8.52
N LYS A 258 -7.26 -17.17 9.84
CA LYS A 258 -7.64 -16.11 10.80
C LYS A 258 -6.78 -14.85 10.63
N ASP A 259 -5.52 -15.01 10.22
CA ASP A 259 -4.63 -13.87 9.98
C ASP A 259 -5.09 -13.04 8.77
N THR A 260 -5.70 -13.71 7.77
CA THR A 260 -6.27 -13.06 6.59
C THR A 260 -7.59 -12.37 6.93
N GLU A 261 -8.43 -13.01 7.75
CA GLU A 261 -9.66 -12.40 8.29
C GLU A 261 -9.33 -11.15 9.12
N ALA A 262 -8.40 -11.24 10.08
CA ALA A 262 -7.97 -10.11 10.90
C ALA A 262 -7.33 -8.98 10.06
N TRP A 263 -6.59 -9.33 9.00
CA TRP A 263 -6.08 -8.35 8.04
C TRP A 263 -7.23 -7.68 7.26
N SER A 264 -8.22 -8.44 6.78
CA SER A 264 -9.39 -7.92 6.07
C SER A 264 -10.23 -6.97 6.95
N ASP A 265 -10.42 -7.32 8.24
CA ASP A 265 -11.09 -6.46 9.22
C ASP A 265 -10.31 -5.17 9.47
N PHE A 266 -8.98 -5.24 9.50
CA PHE A 266 -8.13 -4.05 9.57
C PHE A 266 -8.25 -3.19 8.32
N ILE A 267 -8.22 -3.78 7.12
CA ILE A 267 -8.41 -3.06 5.84
C ILE A 267 -9.76 -2.34 5.81
N SER A 268 -10.82 -2.99 6.28
CA SER A 268 -12.17 -2.41 6.37
C SER A 268 -12.22 -1.19 7.30
N ARG A 269 -11.58 -1.29 8.48
CA ARG A 269 -11.48 -0.17 9.43
C ARG A 269 -10.60 0.95 8.90
N LEU A 270 -9.48 0.61 8.27
CA LEU A 270 -8.55 1.56 7.67
C LEU A 270 -9.24 2.39 6.57
N ALA A 271 -10.11 1.77 5.79
CA ALA A 271 -10.88 2.44 4.74
C ALA A 271 -11.92 3.45 5.26
N LEU A 272 -12.28 3.42 6.56
CA LEU A 272 -13.15 4.43 7.17
C LEU A 272 -12.48 5.81 7.25
N HIS A 273 -11.15 5.87 7.13
CA HIS A 273 -10.43 7.13 7.04
C HIS A 273 -10.47 7.66 5.59
N PRO A 274 -11.14 8.79 5.33
CA PRO A 274 -11.46 9.21 3.95
C PRO A 274 -10.24 9.59 3.11
N ARG A 275 -9.11 9.89 3.76
CA ARG A 275 -7.86 10.29 3.08
C ARG A 275 -6.79 9.21 3.06
N VAL A 276 -7.16 7.99 3.46
CA VAL A 276 -6.28 6.83 3.36
C VAL A 276 -6.47 6.16 2.01
N TYR A 277 -5.35 5.86 1.36
CA TYR A 277 -5.22 5.13 0.11
C TYR A 277 -4.43 3.85 0.36
N LEU A 278 -4.72 2.81 -0.43
CA LEU A 278 -4.04 1.53 -0.34
C LEU A 278 -3.24 1.26 -1.61
N LYS A 279 -1.95 1.00 -1.44
CA LYS A 279 -1.01 0.75 -2.52
C LYS A 279 -0.92 -0.74 -2.83
N VAL A 280 -1.19 -1.09 -4.08
CA VAL A 280 -1.03 -2.44 -4.65
C VAL A 280 0.38 -2.53 -5.24
N SER A 281 1.37 -2.66 -4.37
CA SER A 281 2.77 -2.86 -4.74
C SER A 281 3.11 -4.35 -4.85
N PRO A 282 4.19 -4.73 -5.56
CA PRO A 282 4.68 -6.10 -5.55
C PRO A 282 4.84 -6.64 -4.12
N LEU A 283 4.30 -7.83 -3.89
CA LEU A 283 4.40 -8.53 -2.60
C LEU A 283 5.51 -9.59 -2.68
N PRO A 284 6.32 -9.79 -1.62
CA PRO A 284 7.34 -10.83 -1.58
C PRO A 284 6.69 -12.21 -1.34
N LEU A 285 5.92 -12.67 -2.31
CA LEU A 285 5.22 -13.95 -2.26
C LEU A 285 6.23 -15.07 -2.52
N PRO A 286 6.37 -16.04 -1.60
CA PRO A 286 7.28 -17.16 -1.79
C PRO A 286 6.93 -17.91 -3.08
N SER A 287 7.95 -18.17 -3.90
CA SER A 287 7.98 -19.08 -5.07
C SER A 287 7.16 -18.72 -6.32
N VAL A 288 6.70 -17.47 -6.47
CA VAL A 288 5.78 -17.12 -7.58
C VAL A 288 6.28 -16.01 -8.51
N LEU A 289 7.08 -15.06 -8.02
CA LEU A 289 7.68 -14.00 -8.83
C LEU A 289 9.20 -14.20 -8.98
N PRO A 290 9.83 -13.66 -10.04
CA PRO A 290 11.29 -13.61 -10.17
C PRO A 290 11.95 -13.06 -8.90
N ALA A 291 13.13 -13.56 -8.53
CA ALA A 291 13.84 -13.15 -7.31
C ALA A 291 14.11 -11.63 -7.23
N GLY A 292 14.15 -10.92 -8.35
CA GLY A 292 14.27 -9.46 -8.42
C GLY A 292 13.07 -8.72 -7.79
N LEU A 293 11.86 -9.28 -7.89
CA LEU A 293 10.63 -8.72 -7.33
C LEU A 293 10.39 -9.06 -5.85
N THR A 294 11.19 -9.94 -5.25
CA THR A 294 11.03 -10.36 -3.83
C THR A 294 12.01 -9.67 -2.88
N ASN A 295 13.09 -9.06 -3.40
CA ASN A 295 14.17 -8.44 -2.62
C ASN A 295 14.08 -6.91 -2.58
N ILE A 296 12.88 -6.35 -2.56
CA ILE A 296 12.70 -4.91 -2.57
C ILE A 296 12.56 -4.39 -1.15
N THR A 297 13.56 -3.63 -0.70
CA THR A 297 13.53 -2.89 0.56
C THR A 297 13.31 -1.42 0.24
N ARG A 298 12.33 -0.77 0.88
CA ARG A 298 12.07 0.67 0.71
C ARG A 298 13.33 1.47 1.06
N PRO A 299 13.74 2.45 0.23
CA PRO A 299 14.84 3.38 0.51
C PRO A 299 14.86 3.92 1.95
N VAL A 300 13.71 4.34 2.48
CA VAL A 300 13.60 4.92 3.83
C VAL A 300 14.00 3.93 4.94
N ASP A 301 13.77 2.63 4.75
CA ASP A 301 14.12 1.59 5.72
C ASP A 301 15.60 1.21 5.71
N GLN A 302 16.29 1.42 4.59
CA GLN A 302 17.73 1.15 4.45
C GLN A 302 18.58 2.14 5.28
N VAL A 303 18.15 3.39 5.37
CA VAL A 303 18.84 4.42 6.19
C VAL A 303 18.66 4.15 7.67
N ALA A 304 17.46 3.71 8.07
CA ALA A 304 17.13 3.46 9.47
C ALA A 304 17.91 2.27 10.06
N SER A 305 18.43 1.35 9.24
CA SER A 305 19.26 0.23 9.72
C SER A 305 20.72 0.59 9.96
N GLY A 306 21.18 1.79 9.57
CA GLY A 306 22.55 2.25 9.80
C GLY A 306 23.63 1.45 9.04
N ILE A 307 23.24 0.68 8.03
CA ILE A 307 24.14 -0.16 7.23
C ILE A 307 24.61 0.66 6.01
N PRO A 308 25.93 0.85 5.80
CA PRO A 308 26.43 1.58 4.66
C PRO A 308 26.14 0.81 3.37
N VAL A 309 25.50 1.49 2.40
CA VAL A 309 25.28 0.94 1.06
C VAL A 309 26.54 1.18 0.22
N PRO A 310 27.29 0.12 -0.10
CA PRO A 310 27.64 -0.10 -1.51
C PRO A 310 27.61 -1.58 -1.87
N GLY A 311 26.93 -1.91 -2.99
CA GLY A 311 27.10 -3.17 -3.73
C GLY A 311 26.95 -4.47 -2.93
N THR A 312 25.83 -5.17 -3.15
CA THR A 312 25.68 -6.61 -2.85
C THR A 312 25.72 -7.07 -1.39
N ASP A 313 25.08 -6.39 -0.43
CA ASP A 313 24.68 -7.08 0.81
C ASP A 313 23.39 -6.55 1.44
N LEU A 314 22.44 -7.48 1.59
CA LEU A 314 21.05 -7.32 1.99
C LEU A 314 20.91 -7.31 3.52
N ALA A 315 20.63 -6.16 4.14
CA ALA A 315 19.97 -6.13 5.46
C ALA A 315 19.32 -4.78 5.82
N GLY A 316 18.01 -4.77 5.99
CA GLY A 316 17.21 -3.57 6.27
C GLY A 316 15.78 -3.94 6.66
N GLY A 317 15.56 -4.19 7.96
CA GLY A 317 14.26 -4.05 8.67
C GLY A 317 13.06 -4.85 8.16
N ALA A 318 12.44 -4.40 7.06
CA ALA A 318 11.45 -5.18 6.30
C ALA A 318 12.04 -6.52 5.80
N ILE A 319 13.37 -6.55 5.70
CA ILE A 319 14.17 -7.74 5.48
C ILE A 319 13.95 -8.82 6.54
N ARG A 320 13.48 -8.65 7.78
CA ARG A 320 13.24 -9.87 8.62
C ARG A 320 11.96 -10.62 8.26
N ALA A 321 10.85 -9.93 8.03
CA ALA A 321 9.63 -10.58 7.53
C ALA A 321 9.83 -11.08 6.10
N ALA A 322 10.48 -10.29 5.23
CA ALA A 322 10.81 -10.69 3.87
C ALA A 322 11.94 -11.73 3.79
N THR A 323 12.90 -11.79 4.72
CA THR A 323 13.99 -12.80 4.77
C THR A 323 13.55 -14.06 5.45
N ASP A 324 12.67 -14.04 6.45
CA ASP A 324 12.09 -15.29 6.96
C ASP A 324 11.17 -15.91 5.89
N VAL A 325 10.46 -15.09 5.12
CA VAL A 325 9.66 -15.53 3.96
C VAL A 325 10.55 -15.91 2.77
N ALA A 326 11.61 -15.17 2.46
CA ALA A 326 12.55 -15.47 1.37
C ALA A 326 13.48 -16.64 1.71
N THR A 327 13.89 -16.82 2.95
CA THR A 327 14.64 -18.02 3.41
C THR A 327 13.74 -19.26 3.33
N ARG A 328 12.44 -19.12 3.65
CA ARG A 328 11.46 -20.19 3.38
C ARG A 328 11.16 -20.36 1.89
N ALA A 329 11.22 -19.31 1.07
CA ALA A 329 11.07 -19.38 -0.38
C ALA A 329 12.28 -20.08 -1.04
N ILE A 330 13.50 -19.82 -0.55
CA ILE A 330 14.73 -20.50 -0.95
C ILE A 330 14.62 -21.99 -0.59
N ASN A 331 14.12 -22.33 0.59
CA ASN A 331 13.85 -23.73 0.96
C ASN A 331 12.68 -24.35 0.15
N ALA A 332 11.68 -23.55 -0.25
CA ALA A 332 10.62 -23.97 -1.16
C ALA A 332 11.08 -24.10 -2.62
N THR A 333 12.27 -23.57 -2.96
CA THR A 333 12.86 -23.66 -4.31
C THR A 333 13.29 -25.11 -4.61
N GLU A 334 13.63 -25.90 -3.59
CA GLU A 334 13.85 -27.34 -3.74
C GLU A 334 12.55 -28.10 -4.07
N ALA A 335 11.40 -27.65 -3.56
CA ALA A 335 10.07 -28.20 -3.90
C ALA A 335 9.48 -27.61 -5.20
N ALA A 336 10.02 -26.50 -5.70
CA ALA A 336 9.54 -25.79 -6.88
C ALA A 336 10.03 -26.39 -8.21
N THR A 337 10.92 -27.40 -8.17
CA THR A 337 11.42 -28.09 -9.37
C THR A 337 10.38 -28.95 -10.09
N THR A 338 9.18 -29.13 -9.50
CA THR A 338 8.08 -29.94 -10.08
C THR A 338 6.83 -29.14 -10.46
N THR A 339 6.73 -27.84 -10.15
CA THR A 339 5.57 -27.00 -10.51
C THR A 339 5.80 -26.26 -11.82
N THR A 340 4.79 -26.25 -12.69
CA THR A 340 4.89 -25.56 -13.98
C THR A 340 4.84 -24.04 -13.79
N SER A 341 5.36 -23.29 -14.78
CA SER A 341 5.21 -21.82 -14.81
C SER A 341 3.73 -21.39 -14.77
N SER A 342 2.83 -22.18 -15.37
CA SER A 342 1.39 -21.93 -15.31
C SER A 342 0.85 -22.04 -13.89
N ASP A 343 1.18 -23.13 -13.17
CA ASP A 343 0.70 -23.34 -11.80
C ASP A 343 1.12 -22.20 -10.86
N ARG A 344 2.33 -21.67 -11.05
CA ARG A 344 2.82 -20.51 -10.27
C ARG A 344 2.03 -19.25 -10.57
N ARG A 345 1.74 -18.97 -11.85
CA ARG A 345 0.93 -17.80 -12.24
C ARG A 345 -0.50 -17.90 -11.72
N ASP A 346 -1.10 -19.08 -11.76
CA ASP A 346 -2.45 -19.30 -11.24
C ASP A 346 -2.47 -19.16 -9.72
N GLU A 347 -1.45 -19.68 -9.03
CA GLU A 347 -1.27 -19.45 -7.60
C GLU A 347 -1.07 -17.97 -7.26
N LEU A 348 -0.29 -17.21 -8.05
CA LEU A 348 -0.16 -15.76 -7.89
C LEU A 348 -1.54 -15.11 -7.91
N ARG A 349 -2.28 -15.42 -8.97
CA ARG A 349 -3.57 -14.81 -9.26
C ARG A 349 -4.56 -15.10 -8.15
N ASN A 350 -4.59 -16.34 -7.66
CA ASN A 350 -5.45 -16.75 -6.55
C ASN A 350 -5.08 -16.04 -5.24
N ARG A 351 -3.78 -15.87 -4.94
CA ARG A 351 -3.35 -15.09 -3.77
C ARG A 351 -3.72 -13.63 -3.89
N LEU A 352 -3.46 -13.02 -5.05
CA LEU A 352 -3.85 -11.63 -5.32
C LEU A 352 -5.35 -11.46 -5.17
N ARG A 353 -6.16 -12.42 -5.63
CA ARG A 353 -7.62 -12.37 -5.49
C ARG A 353 -8.05 -12.29 -4.02
N VAL A 354 -7.46 -13.13 -3.15
CA VAL A 354 -7.73 -13.12 -1.70
C VAL A 354 -7.47 -11.75 -1.06
N PHE A 355 -6.51 -10.98 -1.56
CA PHE A 355 -6.21 -9.65 -1.02
C PHE A 355 -6.96 -8.52 -1.73
N LEU A 356 -7.11 -8.60 -3.06
CA LEU A 356 -7.72 -7.54 -3.85
C LEU A 356 -9.23 -7.49 -3.67
N GLU A 357 -9.93 -8.61 -3.44
CA GLU A 357 -11.38 -8.59 -3.20
C GLU A 357 -11.74 -7.77 -1.94
N PRO A 358 -11.19 -8.05 -0.74
CA PRO A 358 -11.48 -7.23 0.44
C PRO A 358 -10.98 -5.78 0.32
N ALA A 359 -9.83 -5.57 -0.34
CA ALA A 359 -9.30 -4.24 -0.56
C ALA A 359 -10.23 -3.39 -1.45
N LEU A 360 -10.75 -3.96 -2.54
CA LEU A 360 -11.72 -3.30 -3.42
C LEU A 360 -13.04 -3.04 -2.69
N GLU A 361 -13.53 -4.01 -1.91
CA GLU A 361 -14.76 -3.85 -1.13
C GLU A 361 -14.64 -2.70 -0.12
N ALA A 362 -13.53 -2.63 0.61
CA ALA A 362 -13.32 -1.62 1.65
C ALA A 362 -12.99 -0.23 1.08
N PHE A 363 -12.02 -0.14 0.18
CA PHE A 363 -11.52 1.15 -0.31
C PHE A 363 -12.32 1.69 -1.49
N GLY A 364 -13.01 0.82 -2.24
CA GLY A 364 -13.57 1.12 -3.54
C GLY A 364 -12.50 1.30 -4.61
N GLU A 365 -12.97 1.56 -5.83
CA GLU A 365 -12.13 1.74 -7.02
C GLU A 365 -11.33 3.06 -6.98
N GLU A 366 -11.74 4.01 -6.13
CA GLU A 366 -11.22 5.38 -6.06
C GLU A 366 -10.00 5.55 -5.14
N ARG A 367 -9.66 4.52 -4.34
CA ARG A 367 -8.60 4.64 -3.32
C ARG A 367 -7.57 3.51 -3.33
N LEU A 368 -7.63 2.64 -4.34
CA LEU A 368 -6.54 1.71 -4.65
C LEU A 368 -5.60 2.31 -5.68
N ILE A 369 -4.29 2.21 -5.46
CA ILE A 369 -3.28 2.66 -6.42
C ILE A 369 -2.34 1.52 -6.77
N TRP A 370 -2.25 1.18 -8.06
CA TRP A 370 -1.25 0.22 -8.52
C TRP A 370 0.13 0.86 -8.56
N THR A 371 1.14 0.12 -8.12
CA THR A 371 2.53 0.59 -8.12
C THR A 371 3.46 -0.55 -8.47
N SER A 372 4.69 -0.23 -8.83
CA SER A 372 5.71 -1.21 -9.13
C SER A 372 7.04 -0.85 -8.49
N TYR A 373 7.95 -1.81 -8.52
CA TYR A 373 9.29 -1.65 -7.99
C TYR A 373 10.29 -2.09 -9.05
N LEU A 374 11.46 -1.43 -9.05
CA LEU A 374 12.55 -1.73 -9.96
C LEU A 374 13.82 -2.04 -9.16
N ALA A 375 14.29 -3.27 -9.27
CA ALA A 375 15.53 -3.70 -8.65
C ALA A 375 16.77 -3.22 -9.43
N ALA A 376 17.86 -2.89 -8.73
CA ALA A 376 19.16 -2.62 -9.32
C ALA A 376 19.63 -3.82 -10.18
N GLY A 377 20.09 -3.56 -11.40
CA GLY A 377 20.53 -4.59 -12.35
C GLY A 377 19.42 -5.23 -13.19
N SER A 378 18.14 -5.06 -12.81
CA SER A 378 17.00 -5.54 -13.60
C SER A 378 16.77 -4.70 -14.87
N ALA A 379 17.08 -3.40 -14.80
CA ALA A 379 16.95 -2.48 -15.94
C ALA A 379 17.91 -2.78 -17.10
N THR A 380 19.04 -3.46 -16.84
CA THR A 380 20.03 -3.80 -17.86
C THR A 380 19.76 -5.10 -18.58
N THR A 381 18.86 -5.95 -18.08
CA THR A 381 18.31 -7.06 -18.86
C THR A 381 17.13 -6.56 -19.66
N GLN A 382 17.41 -5.70 -20.64
CA GLN A 382 16.67 -5.77 -21.88
C GLN A 382 16.81 -7.24 -22.35
N ALA A 383 15.80 -8.07 -22.10
CA ALA A 383 15.59 -9.30 -22.84
C ALA A 383 15.15 -8.97 -24.29
N ALA A 384 15.76 -7.95 -24.89
CA ALA A 384 15.75 -7.66 -26.30
C ALA A 384 16.98 -8.31 -26.93
N ALA A 385 17.05 -9.64 -26.92
CA ALA A 385 17.85 -10.40 -27.89
C ALA A 385 17.48 -11.89 -27.84
N GLN A 386 16.68 -12.29 -28.83
CA GLN A 386 16.54 -13.65 -29.35
C GLN A 386 15.77 -14.67 -28.48
N HIS A 387 14.45 -14.73 -28.69
CA HIS A 387 13.82 -16.05 -28.85
C HIS A 387 13.15 -16.16 -30.23
N VAL A 388 13.76 -17.05 -31.01
CA VAL A 388 13.33 -17.60 -32.28
C VAL A 388 12.02 -18.36 -32.05
N ASN A 389 11.03 -18.14 -32.93
CA ASN A 389 9.88 -18.99 -33.22
C ASN A 389 9.53 -20.07 -32.15
N GLY A 390 8.58 -19.77 -31.26
CA GLY A 390 7.99 -20.82 -30.41
C GLY A 390 6.89 -20.32 -29.48
N GLY A 391 5.63 -20.55 -29.85
CA GLY A 391 4.48 -20.60 -28.92
C GLY A 391 3.96 -19.28 -28.34
N LYS A 392 2.63 -19.11 -28.32
CA LYS A 392 1.91 -17.97 -27.69
C LYS A 392 2.03 -17.91 -26.16
N GLU A 393 2.80 -18.80 -25.54
CA GLU A 393 2.90 -18.91 -24.07
C GLU A 393 4.10 -18.17 -23.45
N ASP A 394 5.11 -17.81 -24.26
CA ASP A 394 6.35 -17.14 -23.79
C ASP A 394 6.26 -15.60 -23.73
N ASP A 395 5.14 -14.99 -24.13
CA ASP A 395 4.99 -13.54 -24.19
C ASP A 395 5.17 -12.83 -22.83
N LEU A 396 4.80 -13.49 -21.72
CA LEU A 396 4.96 -12.95 -20.36
C LEU A 396 6.42 -12.90 -19.89
N ALA A 397 7.26 -13.85 -20.32
CA ALA A 397 8.67 -13.90 -19.92
C ALA A 397 9.50 -12.79 -20.59
N SER A 398 9.00 -12.26 -21.71
CA SER A 398 9.60 -11.14 -22.44
C SER A 398 9.34 -9.77 -21.78
N LEU A 399 8.41 -9.70 -20.83
CA LEU A 399 8.01 -8.46 -20.18
C LEU A 399 9.02 -8.06 -19.10
N SER A 400 9.19 -6.75 -18.93
CA SER A 400 9.93 -6.21 -17.79
C SER A 400 9.24 -6.55 -16.46
N GLU A 401 9.98 -6.52 -15.36
CA GLU A 401 9.44 -6.78 -14.01
C GLU A 401 8.17 -5.94 -13.68
N PRO A 402 8.12 -4.62 -13.96
CA PRO A 402 6.92 -3.83 -13.76
C PRO A 402 5.72 -4.27 -14.59
N GLU A 403 5.97 -4.71 -15.82
CA GLU A 403 4.93 -5.18 -16.72
C GLU A 403 4.39 -6.54 -16.30
N GLN A 404 5.24 -7.45 -15.82
CA GLN A 404 4.78 -8.73 -15.26
C GLN A 404 3.85 -8.51 -14.06
N TRP A 405 4.23 -7.62 -13.14
CA TRP A 405 3.38 -7.25 -12.00
C TRP A 405 2.07 -6.58 -12.44
N PHE A 406 2.14 -5.67 -13.42
CA PHE A 406 0.95 -5.04 -14.00
C PHE A 406 -0.02 -6.08 -14.57
N GLU A 407 0.46 -7.01 -15.39
CA GLU A 407 -0.40 -8.03 -16.01
C GLU A 407 -1.01 -8.98 -14.97
N ALA A 408 -0.26 -9.32 -13.91
CA ALA A 408 -0.78 -10.12 -12.82
C ALA A 408 -1.96 -9.42 -12.13
N VAL A 409 -1.77 -8.16 -11.70
CA VAL A 409 -2.83 -7.38 -11.03
C VAL A 409 -4.00 -7.12 -11.97
N LEU A 410 -3.74 -6.72 -13.22
CA LEU A 410 -4.78 -6.45 -14.22
C LEU A 410 -5.67 -7.67 -14.43
N SER A 411 -5.07 -8.85 -14.68
CA SER A 411 -5.83 -10.08 -14.88
C SER A 411 -6.65 -10.47 -13.66
N THR A 412 -6.11 -10.30 -12.44
CA THR A 412 -6.87 -10.56 -11.22
C THR A 412 -8.05 -9.62 -11.06
N LEU A 413 -7.88 -8.31 -11.32
CA LEU A 413 -8.99 -7.34 -11.22
C LEU A 413 -10.08 -7.62 -12.25
N GLN A 414 -9.71 -7.99 -13.48
CA GLN A 414 -10.66 -8.43 -14.50
C GLN A 414 -11.42 -9.70 -14.08
N ASP A 415 -10.74 -10.69 -13.49
CA ASP A 415 -11.35 -11.93 -13.00
C ASP A 415 -12.29 -11.69 -11.80
N ILE A 416 -12.11 -10.58 -11.06
CA ILE A 416 -13.03 -10.11 -10.01
C ILE A 416 -14.25 -9.40 -10.62
N GLY A 417 -14.18 -8.97 -11.89
CA GLY A 417 -15.25 -8.26 -12.59
C GLY A 417 -15.15 -6.73 -12.49
N VAL A 418 -13.96 -6.20 -12.24
CA VAL A 418 -13.70 -4.76 -12.17
C VAL A 418 -13.92 -4.11 -13.55
N SER A 419 -14.66 -3.00 -13.57
CA SER A 419 -15.02 -2.31 -14.82
C SER A 419 -13.81 -1.62 -15.47
N GLN A 420 -13.91 -1.30 -16.76
CA GLN A 420 -12.85 -0.56 -17.45
C GLN A 420 -12.52 0.80 -16.80
N ALA A 421 -13.53 1.55 -16.37
CA ALA A 421 -13.34 2.84 -15.71
C ALA A 421 -12.60 2.68 -14.37
N ALA A 422 -12.92 1.62 -13.63
CA ALA A 422 -12.25 1.26 -12.40
C ALA A 422 -10.78 0.89 -12.60
N LEU A 423 -10.46 0.17 -13.68
CA LEU A 423 -9.07 -0.11 -14.05
C LEU A 423 -8.32 1.19 -14.33
N ASP A 424 -8.92 2.14 -15.06
CA ASP A 424 -8.31 3.46 -15.29
C ASP A 424 -8.09 4.23 -13.96
N ASN A 425 -8.97 4.05 -12.97
CA ASN A 425 -8.77 4.63 -11.64
C ASN A 425 -7.58 4.00 -10.91
N VAL A 426 -7.55 2.67 -10.78
CA VAL A 426 -6.51 1.92 -10.05
C VAL A 426 -5.12 2.14 -10.65
N PHE A 427 -5.00 2.11 -11.98
CA PHE A 427 -3.72 2.20 -12.67
C PHE A 427 -3.30 3.64 -13.04
N SER A 428 -4.18 4.63 -12.87
CA SER A 428 -3.92 5.98 -13.38
C SER A 428 -4.53 7.11 -12.56
N ASN A 429 -5.86 7.24 -12.51
CA ASN A 429 -6.49 8.47 -12.01
C ASN A 429 -6.23 8.69 -10.52
N ASN A 430 -6.25 7.63 -9.72
CA ASN A 430 -5.99 7.71 -8.28
C ASN A 430 -4.55 8.16 -8.00
N ILE A 431 -3.59 7.71 -8.82
CA ILE A 431 -2.19 8.13 -8.73
C ILE A 431 -2.06 9.62 -9.05
N SER A 432 -2.71 10.09 -10.13
CA SER A 432 -2.74 11.53 -10.47
C SER A 432 -3.30 12.35 -9.31
N THR A 433 -4.37 11.89 -8.68
CA THR A 433 -5.03 12.59 -7.58
C THR A 433 -4.14 12.63 -6.33
N VAL A 434 -3.56 11.49 -5.93
CA VAL A 434 -2.85 11.36 -4.66
C VAL A 434 -1.43 11.93 -4.73
N TYR A 435 -0.75 11.78 -5.87
CA TYR A 435 0.58 12.34 -6.13
C TYR A 435 0.54 13.70 -6.83
N ARG A 436 -0.68 14.20 -7.13
CA ARG A 436 -1.01 15.50 -7.73
C ARG A 436 -0.47 15.76 -9.16
N MET A 437 -0.14 14.69 -9.90
CA MET A 437 0.44 14.72 -11.26
C MET A 437 -0.45 15.35 -12.33
#